data_AF-A0AAU2XJ49-F1
#
_entry.id   AF-A0AAU2XJ49-F1
#
_cell.length_a   1.000
_cell.length_b   1.000
_cell.length_c   1.000
_cell.angle_alpha   90.00
_cell.angle_beta   90.00
_cell.angle_gamma   90.00
#
_symmetry.space_group_name_H-M   'P 1'
#
loop_
_entity.id
_entity.type
_entity.pdbx_description
1 polymer ?
#
loop_
_entity_poly.entity_id
_entity_poly.type
_entity_poly.pdbx_seq_one_letter_code
_entity_poly.pdbx_strand_id
1 'polypeptide(L)'
;MTVDAWRRRRADAMRDTASRRATQVVPKPKAPAVPALTQVEPTPLTATAARDTYLAHRGRCAACTGRTHCADGGGLAVTFVRLLHAAPKHTRNRRLLEEVMADLEHAAARQFPRRRAAEWVAVLPAVQATDTRRRLRPAGTTPACGHEVPTESLRISV
;
A
#
# COMPACT_ATOMS: atom_id res chain seq x y z
N MET A 1 -0.33 36.61 -60.77
CA MET A 1 -1.09 35.87 -59.73
C MET A 1 -2.27 36.73 -59.32
N THR A 2 -3.50 36.23 -59.45
CA THR A 2 -4.72 37.03 -59.16
C THR A 2 -5.12 36.90 -57.69
N VAL A 3 -5.91 37.86 -57.20
CA VAL A 3 -6.44 37.87 -55.82
C VAL A 3 -7.20 36.57 -55.51
N ASP A 4 -7.95 36.04 -56.48
CA ASP A 4 -8.70 34.78 -56.29
C ASP A 4 -7.80 33.56 -56.19
N ALA A 5 -6.71 33.51 -56.95
CA ALA A 5 -5.72 32.45 -56.83
C ALA A 5 -5.03 32.46 -55.45
N TRP A 6 -4.78 33.66 -54.92
CA TRP A 6 -4.23 33.81 -53.57
C TRP A 6 -5.22 33.38 -52.49
N ARG A 7 -6.50 33.76 -52.59
CA ARG A 7 -7.55 33.36 -51.64
C ARG A 7 -7.73 31.84 -51.59
N ARG A 8 -7.74 31.18 -52.75
CA ARG A 8 -7.80 29.70 -52.83
C ARG A 8 -6.61 29.04 -52.14
N ARG A 9 -5.39 29.48 -52.48
CA ARG A 9 -4.15 28.95 -51.88
C ARG A 9 -4.13 29.11 -50.35
N ARG A 10 -4.66 30.22 -49.82
CA ARG A 10 -4.79 30.44 -48.38
C ARG A 10 -5.79 29.48 -47.72
N ALA A 11 -6.95 29.25 -48.35
CA ALA A 11 -7.96 28.32 -47.83
C ALA A 11 -7.43 26.87 -47.78
N ASP A 12 -6.72 26.45 -48.83
CA ASP A 12 -6.11 25.11 -48.90
C ASP A 12 -5.02 24.93 -47.83
N ALA A 13 -4.18 25.95 -47.62
CA ALA A 13 -3.16 25.92 -46.57
C ALA A 13 -3.76 25.83 -45.15
N MET A 14 -4.89 26.49 -44.90
CA MET A 14 -5.60 26.36 -43.62
C MET A 14 -6.17 24.95 -43.42
N ARG A 15 -6.73 24.35 -44.48
CA ARG A 15 -7.26 22.98 -44.42
C ARG A 15 -6.15 21.96 -44.17
N ASP A 16 -5.00 22.11 -44.85
CA ASP A 16 -3.83 21.25 -44.65
C ASP A 16 -3.22 21.42 -43.25
N THR A 17 -3.21 22.65 -42.71
CA THR A 17 -2.75 22.88 -41.34
C THR A 17 -3.70 22.27 -40.31
N ALA A 18 -5.01 22.34 -40.55
CA ALA A 18 -6.02 21.77 -39.68
C ALA A 18 -6.02 20.23 -39.69
N SER A 19 -5.77 19.59 -40.84
CA SER A 19 -5.69 18.13 -40.95
C SER A 19 -4.45 17.54 -40.26
N ARG A 20 -3.34 18.28 -40.21
CA ARG A 20 -2.09 17.86 -39.54
C ARG A 20 -2.13 17.99 -38.02
N ARG A 21 -3.03 18.79 -37.46
CA ARG A 21 -3.22 18.86 -36.00
C ARG A 21 -4.21 17.79 -35.60
N ALA A 22 -3.70 16.70 -35.00
CA ALA A 22 -4.54 15.79 -34.25
C ALA A 22 -5.33 16.60 -33.21
N THR A 23 -6.63 16.75 -33.43
CA THR A 23 -7.54 17.54 -32.56
C THR A 23 -7.78 16.86 -31.22
N GLN A 24 -7.32 15.63 -31.08
CA GLN A 24 -7.41 14.85 -29.86
C GLN A 24 -6.09 14.87 -29.11
N VAL A 25 -6.04 15.69 -28.06
CA VAL A 25 -4.96 15.63 -27.06
C VAL A 25 -5.16 14.36 -26.26
N VAL A 26 -4.39 13.31 -26.56
CA VAL A 26 -4.36 12.11 -25.72
C VAL A 26 -3.65 12.47 -24.41
N PRO A 27 -4.30 12.32 -23.25
CA PRO A 27 -3.67 12.63 -21.97
C PRO A 27 -2.45 11.73 -21.77
N LYS A 28 -1.33 12.33 -21.36
CA LYS A 28 -0.11 11.61 -21.05
C LYS A 28 -0.41 10.55 -19.97
N PRO A 29 -0.04 9.28 -20.15
CA PRO A 29 -0.25 8.27 -19.13
C PRO A 29 0.45 8.71 -17.85
N LYS A 30 -0.32 8.83 -16.76
CA LYS A 30 0.22 9.14 -15.43
C LYS A 30 0.94 7.88 -14.93
N ALA A 31 2.26 7.95 -14.85
CA ALA A 31 3.03 6.93 -14.15
C ALA A 31 2.64 6.94 -12.66
N PRO A 32 2.60 5.77 -11.99
CA PRO A 32 2.43 5.73 -10.54
C PRO A 32 3.54 6.54 -9.87
N ALA A 33 3.17 7.32 -8.86
CA ALA A 33 4.15 8.10 -8.10
C ALA A 33 5.13 7.12 -7.42
N VAL A 34 6.42 7.35 -7.64
CA VAL A 34 7.47 6.62 -6.90
C VAL A 34 7.31 6.98 -5.41
N PRO A 35 7.30 6.00 -4.49
CA PRO A 35 7.19 6.28 -3.07
C PRO A 35 8.34 7.16 -2.59
N ALA A 36 8.09 7.94 -1.54
CA ALA A 36 9.16 8.72 -0.92
C ALA A 36 10.23 7.77 -0.36
N LEU A 37 11.50 8.18 -0.37
CA LEU A 37 12.62 7.40 0.20
C LEU A 37 12.36 6.97 1.65
N THR A 38 11.64 7.78 2.42
CA THR A 38 11.24 7.48 3.80
C THR A 38 10.21 6.36 3.92
N GLN A 39 9.53 6.01 2.84
CA GLN A 39 8.53 4.93 2.77
C GLN A 39 9.13 3.63 2.21
N VAL A 40 10.38 3.66 1.73
CA VAL A 40 11.06 2.47 1.25
C VAL A 40 11.72 1.80 2.45
N GLU A 41 11.07 0.77 2.99
CA GLU A 41 11.73 -0.10 3.95
C GLU A 41 12.81 -0.93 3.22
N PRO A 42 14.09 -0.77 3.59
CA PRO A 42 15.15 -1.56 2.98
C PRO A 42 14.96 -3.03 3.35
N THR A 43 15.04 -3.90 2.35
CA THR A 43 15.03 -5.35 2.60
C THR A 43 16.18 -5.71 3.55
N PRO A 44 15.91 -6.36 4.68
CA PRO A 44 16.95 -6.69 5.64
C PRO A 44 17.97 -7.65 5.01
N LEU A 45 19.25 -7.34 5.15
CA LEU A 45 20.32 -8.17 4.63
C LEU A 45 20.38 -9.49 5.41
N THR A 46 20.18 -10.61 4.72
CA THR A 46 20.24 -11.94 5.32
C THR A 46 21.66 -12.52 5.25
N ALA A 47 21.97 -13.46 6.15
CA ALA A 47 23.26 -14.17 6.11
C ALA A 47 23.48 -14.88 4.77
N THR A 48 22.43 -15.45 4.18
CA THR A 48 22.49 -16.11 2.87
C THR A 48 22.81 -15.13 1.76
N ALA A 49 22.11 -13.99 1.69
CA ALA A 49 22.38 -12.96 0.69
C ALA A 49 23.82 -12.41 0.80
N ALA A 50 24.30 -12.21 2.03
CA ALA A 50 25.68 -11.78 2.28
C ALA A 50 26.70 -12.85 1.83
N ARG A 51 26.42 -14.14 2.05
CA ARG A 51 27.25 -15.25 1.56
C ARG A 51 27.32 -15.26 0.04
N ASP A 52 26.18 -15.18 -0.62
CA ASP A 52 26.09 -15.25 -2.08
C ASP A 52 26.83 -14.06 -2.72
N THR A 53 26.67 -12.87 -2.14
CA THR A 53 27.40 -11.66 -2.55
C THR A 53 28.91 -11.84 -2.40
N TYR A 54 29.37 -12.36 -1.25
CA TYR A 54 30.78 -12.65 -1.01
C TYR A 54 31.35 -13.67 -2.00
N LEU A 55 30.64 -14.78 -2.25
CA LEU A 55 31.07 -15.82 -3.20
C LEU A 55 31.09 -15.30 -4.64
N ALA A 56 30.09 -14.52 -5.02
CA ALA A 56 30.00 -13.92 -6.36
C ALA A 56 31.11 -12.88 -6.58
N HIS A 57 31.53 -12.14 -5.54
CA HIS A 57 32.70 -11.27 -5.60
C HIS A 57 33.97 -12.10 -5.77
N ARG A 58 34.16 -13.12 -4.93
CA ARG A 58 35.36 -13.97 -4.94
C ARG A 58 35.54 -14.71 -6.27
N GLY A 59 34.47 -15.12 -6.93
CA GLY A 59 34.52 -15.74 -8.26
C GLY A 59 34.93 -14.80 -9.40
N ARG A 60 34.85 -13.48 -9.20
CA ARG A 60 35.13 -12.45 -10.22
C ARG A 60 36.36 -11.60 -9.92
N CYS A 61 36.81 -11.53 -8.67
CA CYS A 61 37.92 -10.68 -8.26
C CYS A 61 39.26 -11.40 -8.34
N ALA A 62 40.12 -10.98 -9.28
CA ALA A 62 41.47 -11.55 -9.44
C ALA A 62 42.39 -11.32 -8.21
N ALA A 63 42.11 -10.29 -7.39
CA ALA A 63 42.87 -10.00 -6.18
C ALA A 63 42.52 -10.92 -4.98
N CYS A 64 41.39 -11.66 -5.05
CA CYS A 64 41.00 -12.61 -4.02
C CYS A 64 41.48 -14.02 -4.39
N THR A 65 42.61 -14.48 -3.85
CA THR A 65 43.19 -15.80 -4.17
C THR A 65 43.41 -16.65 -2.93
N GLY A 66 42.96 -17.91 -2.95
CA GLY A 66 43.15 -18.83 -1.82
C GLY A 66 42.54 -18.31 -0.51
N ARG A 67 43.38 -17.84 0.42
CA ARG A 67 42.97 -17.25 1.71
C ARG A 67 43.13 -15.72 1.75
N THR A 68 43.64 -15.10 0.69
CA THR A 68 43.79 -13.65 0.61
C THR A 68 42.51 -13.03 0.08
N HIS A 69 42.17 -11.86 0.64
CA HIS A 69 41.00 -11.08 0.26
C HIS A 69 41.45 -9.65 -0.04
N CYS A 70 40.88 -9.04 -1.08
CA CYS A 70 40.95 -7.59 -1.21
C CYS A 70 40.12 -6.91 -0.11
N ALA A 71 40.23 -5.59 0.04
CA ALA A 71 39.51 -4.84 1.07
C ALA A 71 37.98 -5.09 1.02
N ASP A 72 37.39 -5.03 -0.17
CA ASP A 72 35.95 -5.27 -0.37
C ASP A 72 35.55 -6.71 -0.02
N GLY A 73 36.32 -7.69 -0.52
CA GLY A 73 36.09 -9.11 -0.21
C GLY A 73 36.20 -9.41 1.29
N GLY A 74 37.14 -8.77 1.98
CA GLY A 74 37.28 -8.84 3.43
C GLY A 74 36.06 -8.24 4.16
N GLY A 75 35.59 -7.08 3.72
CA GLY A 75 34.38 -6.45 4.26
C GLY A 75 33.13 -7.33 4.09
N LEU A 76 32.96 -7.95 2.92
CA LEU A 76 31.87 -8.88 2.64
C LEU A 76 31.95 -10.13 3.52
N ALA A 77 33.14 -10.72 3.68
CA ALA A 77 33.35 -11.88 4.54
C ALA A 77 33.03 -11.57 6.02
N VAL A 78 33.51 -10.44 6.54
CA VAL A 78 33.20 -9.99 7.90
C VAL A 78 31.69 -9.79 8.09
N THR A 79 31.02 -9.18 7.11
CA THR A 79 29.57 -8.97 7.15
C THR A 79 28.81 -10.29 7.19
N PHE A 80 29.16 -11.24 6.31
CA PHE A 80 28.58 -12.58 6.32
C PHE A 80 28.75 -13.27 7.67
N VAL A 81 29.97 -13.27 8.23
CA VAL A 81 30.26 -13.91 9.52
C VAL A 81 29.47 -13.25 10.65
N ARG A 82 29.37 -11.92 10.69
CA ARG A 82 28.56 -11.21 11.69
C ARG A 82 27.08 -11.61 11.62
N LEU A 83 26.50 -11.66 10.42
CA LEU A 83 25.11 -12.06 10.22
C LEU A 83 24.87 -13.52 10.62
N LEU A 84 25.84 -14.41 10.34
CA LEU A 84 25.75 -15.81 10.73
C LEU A 84 25.69 -15.97 12.26
N HIS A 85 26.53 -15.23 12.99
CA HIS A 85 26.54 -15.25 14.45
C HIS A 85 25.30 -14.56 15.06
N ALA A 86 24.77 -13.54 14.39
CA ALA A 86 23.58 -12.83 14.86
C ALA A 86 22.28 -13.60 14.58
N ALA A 87 22.24 -14.46 13.56
CA ALA A 87 21.02 -15.14 13.13
C ALA A 87 20.30 -15.92 14.24
N PRO A 88 20.96 -16.70 15.10
CA PRO A 88 20.29 -17.39 16.20
C PRO A 88 19.64 -16.42 17.20
N LYS A 89 20.33 -15.31 17.51
CA LYS A 89 19.81 -14.25 18.39
C LYS A 89 18.58 -13.57 17.76
N HIS A 90 18.63 -13.26 16.47
CA HIS A 90 17.48 -12.69 15.76
C HIS A 90 16.29 -13.64 15.75
N THR A 91 16.51 -14.93 15.49
CA THR A 91 15.45 -15.94 15.55
C THR A 91 14.83 -16.03 16.94
N ARG A 92 15.65 -16.06 18.00
CA ARG A 92 15.17 -16.06 19.39
C ARG A 92 14.38 -14.80 19.72
N ASN A 93 14.89 -13.63 19.36
CA ASN A 93 14.24 -12.36 19.65
C ASN A 93 12.90 -12.24 18.92
N ARG A 94 12.82 -12.70 17.67
CA ARG A 94 11.57 -12.71 16.91
C ARG A 94 10.53 -13.60 17.59
N ARG A 95 10.92 -14.81 17.99
CA ARG A 95 10.03 -15.72 18.71
C ARG A 95 9.53 -15.12 20.03
N LEU A 96 10.43 -14.52 20.82
CA LEU A 96 10.04 -13.84 22.07
C LEU A 96 9.06 -12.69 21.82
N LEU A 97 9.27 -11.92 20.76
CA LEU A 97 8.36 -10.84 20.39
C LEU A 97 6.98 -11.39 19.98
N GLU A 98 6.94 -12.44 19.17
CA GLU A 98 5.70 -13.12 18.77
C GLU A 98 4.93 -13.64 20.00
N GLU A 99 5.63 -14.28 20.94
CA GLU A 99 5.05 -14.76 22.20
C GLU A 99 4.46 -13.60 23.03
N VAL A 100 5.22 -12.52 23.23
CA VAL A 100 4.74 -11.34 23.97
C VAL A 100 3.53 -10.69 23.30
N MET A 101 3.54 -10.58 21.97
CA MET A 101 2.41 -10.01 21.23
C MET A 101 1.16 -10.88 21.37
N ALA A 102 1.30 -12.21 21.26
CA ALA A 102 0.18 -13.13 21.46
C ALA A 102 -0.40 -13.03 22.88
N ASP A 103 0.44 -12.90 23.91
CA ASP A 103 0.00 -12.73 25.29
C ASP A 103 -0.78 -11.42 25.50
N LEU A 104 -0.30 -10.33 24.89
CA LEU A 104 -0.99 -9.03 24.93
C LEU A 104 -2.33 -9.07 24.22
N GLU A 105 -2.40 -9.67 23.04
CA GLU A 105 -3.65 -9.87 22.29
C GLU A 105 -4.64 -10.70 23.09
N HIS A 106 -4.17 -11.80 23.69
CA HIS A 106 -5.00 -12.67 24.49
C HIS A 106 -5.51 -11.95 25.75
N ALA A 107 -4.66 -11.17 26.42
CA ALA A 107 -5.06 -10.33 27.55
C ALA A 107 -6.10 -9.27 27.16
N ALA A 108 -5.90 -8.59 26.02
CA ALA A 108 -6.84 -7.62 25.49
C ALA A 108 -8.19 -8.28 25.17
N ALA A 109 -8.18 -9.46 24.54
CA ALA A 109 -9.39 -10.22 24.23
C ALA A 109 -10.18 -10.61 25.49
N ARG A 110 -9.50 -10.98 26.59
CA ARG A 110 -10.17 -11.25 27.89
C ARG A 110 -10.82 -10.00 28.49
N GLN A 111 -10.20 -8.83 28.33
CA GLN A 111 -10.72 -7.56 28.87
C GLN A 111 -11.82 -6.94 28.00
N PHE A 112 -11.81 -7.25 26.71
CA PHE A 112 -12.67 -6.61 25.71
C PHE A 112 -14.17 -6.71 26.03
N PRO A 113 -14.75 -7.86 26.44
CA PRO A 113 -16.16 -7.93 26.80
C PRO A 113 -16.53 -7.01 27.97
N ARG A 114 -15.66 -6.90 28.99
CA ARG A 114 -15.89 -6.04 30.15
C ARG A 114 -15.84 -4.57 29.77
N ARG A 115 -14.86 -4.17 28.97
CA ARG A 115 -14.74 -2.80 28.45
C ARG A 115 -15.97 -2.43 27.62
N ARG A 116 -16.36 -3.31 26.69
CA ARG A 116 -17.55 -3.11 25.86
C ARG A 116 -18.82 -3.01 26.69
N ALA A 117 -18.98 -3.84 27.72
CA ALA A 117 -20.13 -3.75 28.63
C ALA A 117 -20.17 -2.39 29.35
N ALA A 118 -19.03 -1.91 29.85
CA ALA A 118 -18.94 -0.59 30.48
C ALA A 118 -19.25 0.56 29.50
N GLU A 119 -18.71 0.49 28.28
CA GLU A 119 -19.01 1.44 27.20
C GLU A 119 -20.51 1.45 26.88
N TRP A 120 -21.16 0.28 26.84
CA TRP A 120 -22.60 0.16 26.63
C TRP A 120 -23.43 0.76 27.75
N VAL A 121 -23.05 0.52 29.01
CA VAL A 121 -23.68 1.17 30.15
C VAL A 121 -23.57 2.70 30.06
N ALA A 122 -22.42 3.22 29.63
CA ALA A 122 -22.19 4.66 29.50
C ALA A 122 -23.10 5.33 28.45
N VAL A 123 -23.36 4.67 27.32
CA VAL A 123 -24.19 5.24 26.24
C VAL A 123 -25.67 4.89 26.35
N LEU A 124 -26.03 3.92 27.20
CA LEU A 124 -27.41 3.45 27.37
C LEU A 124 -28.43 4.58 27.61
N PRO A 125 -28.16 5.59 28.47
CA PRO A 125 -29.12 6.68 28.69
C PRO A 125 -29.39 7.51 27.44
N ALA A 126 -28.36 7.79 26.63
CA ALA A 126 -28.50 8.54 25.39
C ALA A 126 -29.32 7.77 24.35
N VAL A 127 -29.11 6.45 24.27
CA VAL A 127 -29.91 5.54 23.42
C VAL A 127 -31.36 5.56 23.89
N GLN A 128 -31.62 5.36 25.18
CA GLN A 128 -32.98 5.38 25.75
C GLN A 128 -33.70 6.72 25.53
N ALA A 129 -33.00 7.85 25.68
CA ALA A 129 -33.56 9.18 25.41
C ALA A 129 -33.89 9.37 23.92
N THR A 130 -33.10 8.78 23.03
CA THR A 130 -33.35 8.79 21.59
C THR A 130 -34.55 7.92 21.24
N ASP A 131 -34.63 6.71 21.80
CA ASP A 131 -35.75 5.79 21.61
C ASP A 131 -37.06 6.35 22.15
N THR A 132 -37.02 7.00 23.31
CA THR A 132 -38.18 7.68 23.88
C THR A 132 -38.69 8.78 22.94
N ARG A 133 -37.79 9.61 22.40
CA ARG A 133 -38.14 10.63 21.39
C ARG A 133 -38.72 10.01 20.12
N ARG A 134 -38.20 8.87 19.67
CA ARG A 134 -38.74 8.15 18.50
C ARG A 134 -40.17 7.65 18.76
N ARG A 135 -40.46 7.12 19.95
CA ARG A 135 -41.80 6.61 20.31
C ARG A 135 -42.84 7.73 20.47
N LEU A 136 -42.42 8.89 20.96
CA LEU A 136 -43.28 10.06 21.10
C LEU A 136 -43.54 10.78 19.77
N ARG A 137 -42.82 10.44 18.71
CA ARG A 137 -43.05 11.00 17.39
C ARG A 137 -44.39 10.47 16.88
N PRO A 138 -45.39 11.34 16.63
CA PRO A 138 -46.65 10.92 16.02
C PRO A 138 -46.34 10.17 14.73
N ALA A 139 -47.04 9.06 14.47
CA ALA A 139 -47.02 8.45 13.16
C ALA A 139 -47.42 9.52 12.15
N GLY A 140 -46.48 9.98 11.33
CA GLY A 140 -46.80 10.89 10.24
C GLY A 140 -47.82 10.19 9.34
N THR A 141 -48.86 10.90 8.92
CA THR A 141 -49.88 10.41 7.98
C THR A 141 -49.32 10.11 6.59
N THR A 142 -48.07 10.46 6.33
CA THR A 142 -47.32 10.07 5.13
C THR A 142 -46.31 8.99 5.48
N PRO A 143 -46.35 7.81 4.84
CA PRO A 143 -45.24 6.88 4.86
C PRO A 143 -43.98 7.65 4.48
N ALA A 144 -42.89 7.46 5.22
CA ALA A 144 -41.60 7.87 4.70
C ALA A 144 -41.43 7.11 3.39
N CYS A 145 -41.46 7.81 2.26
CA CYS A 145 -41.00 7.26 0.98
C CYS A 145 -39.49 7.04 1.09
N GLY A 146 -39.08 6.08 1.92
CA GLY A 146 -37.76 5.50 1.85
C GLY A 146 -37.67 4.80 0.50
N HIS A 147 -36.54 4.95 -0.17
CA HIS A 147 -36.26 4.10 -1.32
C HIS A 147 -36.43 2.64 -0.88
N GLU A 148 -37.17 1.85 -1.67
CA GLU A 148 -37.26 0.40 -1.47
C GLU A 148 -35.85 -0.15 -1.40
N VAL A 149 -35.45 -0.60 -0.21
CA VAL A 149 -34.19 -1.31 -0.04
C VAL A 149 -34.48 -2.74 -0.50
N PRO A 150 -33.84 -3.22 -1.57
CA PRO A 150 -34.09 -4.57 -2.06
C PRO A 150 -33.80 -5.58 -0.94
N THR A 151 -34.83 -6.31 -0.51
CA THR A 151 -34.71 -7.38 0.49
C THR A 151 -34.28 -8.71 -0.13
N GLU A 152 -34.19 -8.77 -1.45
CA GLU A 152 -33.67 -9.94 -2.15
C GLU A 152 -32.15 -10.02 -1.95
N SER A 153 -31.70 -11.15 -1.42
CA SER A 153 -30.29 -11.48 -1.30
C SER A 153 -29.63 -11.42 -2.67
N LEU A 154 -28.68 -10.50 -2.86
CA LEU A 154 -27.85 -10.42 -4.06
C LEU A 154 -27.23 -11.80 -4.35
N ARG A 155 -27.77 -12.50 -5.34
CA ARG A 155 -27.14 -13.70 -5.90
C ARG A 155 -26.01 -13.23 -6.82
N ILE A 156 -24.80 -13.20 -6.26
CA ILE A 156 -23.59 -13.00 -7.05
C ILE A 156 -23.33 -14.31 -7.78
N SER A 157 -23.64 -14.36 -9.07
CA SER A 157 -23.21 -15.45 -9.94
C SER A 157 -21.71 -15.26 -10.24
N VAL A 158 -20.93 -16.30 -9.94
CA VAL A 158 -19.51 -16.43 -10.29
C VAL A 158 -19.38 -16.95 -11.71
#